data_AF-A0A835EEY8-F1
#
_entry.id   AF-A0A835EEY8-F1
#
_cell.length_a   1.000
_cell.length_b   1.000
_cell.length_c   1.000
_cell.angle_alpha   90.00
_cell.angle_beta   90.00
_cell.angle_gamma   90.00
#
_symmetry.space_group_name_H-M   'P 1'
#
loop_
_entity.id
_entity.type
_entity.pdbx_description
1 polymer ?
#
loop_
_entity_poly.entity_id
_entity_poly.type
_entity_poly.pdbx_seq_one_letter_code
_entity_poly.pdbx_strand_id
1 'polypeptide(L)'
;MARLGIYEPAADATDSAAAADRFHPAFLRAHSANVQSAYGPASIVRASGPAAPSTVPDERRFADGRLRHSGLARGPRPGAGTPPTRAGTSAAGRGVLPADDHAYLAPPPPYLHGVPANQQLEGRNLFSTMNDEQAVLFALSRESPEKIVSYACYLLELESRHGQRLFHLVFDHCHHQVQEWVIVQITRDRKSFSRLCVGRTDEVVFMINSCETRRSMQLFREAIQQWMSQNQLRSLLLDSKRLRVVYAFVVKSPPDIVQIIFEAIAKDCIRLACQPNGLRLLQNCLERTSQMERNNIFIQLSYQSLHLALNSCGNWIIQDILTKGETSHIEIIAFCLRNHYVALAKNKYGSNVVECCLRAFHEGEQMVIVNELIYYPHFKDLVTHEFANFTLSTALEICKYPIRNILANAILSQNIIVRNQHSMKIFSILAKYGFIS
;
A
#
# COMPACT_ATOMS: atom_id res chain seq x y z
N MET A 1 78.63 -2.48 -0.65
CA MET A 1 77.55 -2.77 -1.61
C MET A 1 76.56 -3.72 -0.95
N ALA A 2 75.26 -3.37 -1.03
CA ALA A 2 73.99 -4.12 -0.92
C ALA A 2 73.97 -5.60 -0.46
N ARG A 3 72.94 -6.18 0.16
CA ARG A 3 71.61 -5.77 0.67
C ARG A 3 71.13 -6.94 1.56
N LEU A 4 70.41 -6.63 2.64
CA LEU A 4 69.70 -7.56 3.54
C LEU A 4 68.43 -8.11 2.87
N GLY A 5 68.18 -9.42 3.05
CA GLY A 5 66.95 -10.10 2.65
C GLY A 5 65.83 -9.92 3.69
N ILE A 6 64.64 -9.64 3.19
CA ILE A 6 63.40 -9.34 3.92
C ILE A 6 62.66 -10.64 4.24
N TYR A 7 62.10 -10.74 5.45
CA TYR A 7 61.13 -11.74 5.88
C TYR A 7 59.74 -11.06 5.87
N GLU A 8 58.80 -11.56 5.06
CA GLU A 8 57.36 -11.20 5.12
C GLU A 8 56.57 -12.31 5.83
N PRO A 9 55.58 -12.02 6.69
CA PRO A 9 54.65 -13.02 7.18
C PRO A 9 53.40 -13.11 6.28
N ALA A 10 52.93 -14.34 6.07
CA ALA A 10 51.74 -14.68 5.29
C ALA A 10 50.45 -14.14 5.92
N ALA A 11 49.56 -13.59 5.09
CA ALA A 11 48.20 -13.21 5.46
C ALA A 11 47.24 -14.41 5.28
N ASP A 12 46.50 -14.74 6.33
CA ASP A 12 45.49 -15.80 6.39
C ASP A 12 44.31 -15.52 5.43
N ALA A 13 44.03 -16.48 4.54
CA ALA A 13 42.97 -16.43 3.53
C ALA A 13 41.63 -17.05 4.01
N THR A 14 41.49 -17.35 5.30
CA THR A 14 40.35 -18.09 5.88
C THR A 14 39.21 -17.19 6.39
N ASP A 15 39.46 -15.92 6.71
CA ASP A 15 38.44 -15.01 7.25
C ASP A 15 37.48 -14.42 6.19
N SER A 16 37.88 -14.38 4.92
CA SER A 16 37.09 -13.80 3.82
C SER A 16 35.86 -14.63 3.45
N ALA A 17 35.97 -15.97 3.53
CA ALA A 17 34.86 -16.87 3.20
C ALA A 17 33.76 -16.85 4.27
N ALA A 18 34.11 -16.67 5.55
CA ALA A 18 33.14 -16.68 6.63
C ALA A 18 32.29 -15.39 6.71
N ALA A 19 32.78 -14.27 6.17
CA ALA A 19 32.02 -13.01 6.09
C ALA A 19 30.98 -13.02 4.95
N ALA A 20 31.23 -13.81 3.90
CA ALA A 20 30.40 -13.92 2.69
C ALA A 20 28.97 -14.42 2.93
N ASP A 21 28.73 -15.13 4.04
CA ASP A 21 27.42 -15.70 4.37
C ASP A 21 26.52 -14.79 5.24
N ARG A 22 27.03 -13.64 5.72
CA ARG A 22 26.34 -12.82 6.75
C ARG A 22 25.67 -11.56 6.20
N PHE A 23 26.35 -10.89 5.27
CA PHE A 23 25.93 -9.60 4.69
C PHE A 23 25.82 -9.70 3.17
N HIS A 24 25.01 -8.85 2.54
CA HIS A 24 24.79 -8.91 1.09
C HIS A 24 26.12 -8.83 0.30
N PRO A 25 26.35 -9.65 -0.75
CA PRO A 25 27.63 -9.71 -1.47
C PRO A 25 28.07 -8.39 -2.12
N ALA A 26 27.14 -7.49 -2.42
CA ALA A 26 27.45 -6.15 -2.92
C ALA A 26 28.06 -5.25 -1.82
N PHE A 27 27.60 -5.39 -0.58
CA PHE A 27 28.14 -4.67 0.57
C PHE A 27 29.58 -5.11 0.86
N LEU A 28 29.85 -6.42 0.90
CA LEU A 28 31.19 -6.95 1.16
C LEU A 28 32.23 -6.51 0.11
N ARG A 29 31.85 -6.48 -1.17
CA ARG A 29 32.71 -6.04 -2.28
C ARG A 29 33.10 -4.56 -2.20
N ALA A 30 32.21 -3.70 -1.73
CA ALA A 30 32.51 -2.28 -1.55
C ALA A 30 33.52 -2.04 -0.40
N HIS A 31 33.55 -2.93 0.60
CA HIS A 31 34.36 -2.75 1.80
C HIS A 31 35.69 -3.52 1.77
N SER A 32 35.81 -4.60 0.98
CA SER A 32 37.11 -5.24 0.74
C SER A 32 38.12 -4.31 0.06
N ALA A 33 37.65 -3.36 -0.75
CA ALA A 33 38.49 -2.34 -1.39
C ALA A 33 39.05 -1.30 -0.39
N ASN A 34 38.33 -1.02 0.70
CA ASN A 34 38.76 -0.05 1.72
C ASN A 34 39.79 -0.60 2.70
N VAL A 35 39.89 -1.93 2.86
CA VAL A 35 40.89 -2.57 3.72
C VAL A 35 42.32 -2.41 3.15
N GLN A 36 42.46 -2.29 1.82
CA GLN A 36 43.76 -2.08 1.18
C GLN A 36 44.25 -0.62 1.21
N SER A 37 43.41 0.34 1.63
CA SER A 37 43.79 1.77 1.68
C SER A 37 44.31 2.24 3.04
N ALA A 38 44.33 1.40 4.08
CA ALA A 38 44.66 1.81 5.44
C ALA A 38 46.16 1.84 5.78
N TYR A 39 47.06 1.49 4.84
CA TYR A 39 48.51 1.61 5.03
C TYR A 39 49.19 2.28 3.82
N GLY A 40 49.18 3.61 3.82
CA GLY A 40 49.99 4.45 2.94
C GLY A 40 50.29 5.79 3.62
N PRO A 41 51.51 6.34 3.53
CA PRO A 41 51.91 7.49 4.33
C PRO A 41 51.20 8.77 3.87
N ALA A 42 50.77 9.54 4.86
CA ALA A 42 50.03 10.78 4.71
C ALA A 42 50.74 11.82 3.82
N SER A 43 49.96 12.52 2.99
CA SER A 43 50.35 13.82 2.44
C SER A 43 49.22 14.83 2.61
N ILE A 44 49.60 15.97 3.18
CA ILE A 44 48.81 17.15 3.53
C ILE A 44 48.49 17.95 2.26
N VAL A 45 47.22 18.33 2.02
CA VAL A 45 46.87 19.57 1.28
C VAL A 45 45.60 20.22 1.86
N ARG A 46 45.67 21.56 1.92
CA ARG A 46 44.76 22.56 2.49
C ARG A 46 43.39 22.72 1.79
N ALA A 47 42.38 22.93 2.65
CA ALA A 47 41.30 23.93 2.65
C ALA A 47 40.73 24.52 1.34
N SER A 48 39.39 24.52 1.24
CA SER A 48 38.51 25.67 0.91
C SER A 48 37.04 25.29 1.16
N GLY A 49 36.29 26.08 1.95
CA GLY A 49 34.82 26.05 2.00
C GLY A 49 34.20 26.72 0.75
N PRO A 50 32.86 26.75 0.54
CA PRO A 50 31.94 27.38 1.50
C PRO A 50 30.47 26.87 1.58
N ALA A 51 29.76 27.46 2.56
CA ALA A 51 28.35 27.90 2.62
C ALA A 51 27.19 26.91 2.85
N ALA A 52 26.34 27.31 3.82
CA ALA A 52 25.14 26.65 4.31
C ALA A 52 23.90 26.90 3.43
N PRO A 53 22.90 26.00 3.44
CA PRO A 53 21.61 26.23 2.78
C PRO A 53 20.56 26.85 3.73
N SER A 54 19.80 27.78 3.19
CA SER A 54 18.60 28.39 3.76
C SER A 54 17.34 27.53 3.56
N THR A 55 16.43 27.64 4.53
CA THR A 55 15.05 27.12 4.65
C THR A 55 14.16 27.44 3.42
N VAL A 56 13.09 26.72 3.00
CA VAL A 56 11.85 26.14 3.62
C VAL A 56 11.27 25.06 2.65
N PRO A 57 10.52 24.01 3.07
CA PRO A 57 9.89 23.04 2.14
C PRO A 57 8.49 23.47 1.64
N ASP A 58 8.26 23.25 0.34
CA ASP A 58 7.02 23.50 -0.42
C ASP A 58 6.09 22.26 -0.39
N GLU A 59 4.93 22.37 0.27
CA GLU A 59 3.89 21.33 0.34
C GLU A 59 2.99 21.30 -0.90
N ARG A 60 3.57 21.01 -2.08
CA ARG A 60 2.81 20.76 -3.31
C ARG A 60 3.30 19.50 -4.01
N ARG A 61 2.98 18.34 -3.45
CA ARG A 61 3.05 17.04 -4.14
C ARG A 61 1.83 16.17 -3.85
N PHE A 62 0.64 16.67 -4.16
CA PHE A 62 -0.57 15.86 -4.26
C PHE A 62 -1.51 16.44 -5.31
N ALA A 63 -1.08 16.43 -6.58
CA ALA A 63 -1.95 16.50 -7.74
C ALA A 63 -1.10 16.50 -9.03
N ASP A 64 -0.70 15.33 -9.50
CA ASP A 64 -0.66 15.13 -10.95
C ASP A 64 -0.81 13.65 -11.29
N GLY A 65 -1.95 13.34 -11.87
CA GLY A 65 -2.37 12.00 -12.26
C GLY A 65 -3.55 12.09 -13.19
N ARG A 66 -3.49 13.03 -14.15
CA ARG A 66 -4.42 13.06 -15.30
C ARG A 66 -4.19 11.79 -16.12
N LEU A 67 -5.14 10.87 -16.05
CA LEU A 67 -5.27 9.75 -16.97
C LEU A 67 -5.49 10.30 -18.39
N ARG A 68 -4.45 10.23 -19.23
CA ARG A 68 -4.58 10.39 -20.68
C ARG A 68 -4.96 9.06 -21.30
N HIS A 69 -5.97 9.11 -22.15
CA HIS A 69 -6.35 8.04 -23.08
C HIS A 69 -5.22 7.67 -24.05
N SER A 70 -5.03 6.37 -24.27
CA SER A 70 -4.60 5.72 -25.51
C SER A 70 -5.04 4.24 -25.38
N GLY A 71 -5.59 3.55 -26.37
CA GLY A 71 -5.41 3.64 -27.81
C GLY A 71 -5.14 2.22 -28.29
N LEU A 72 -6.13 1.63 -28.96
CA LEU A 72 -6.16 0.28 -29.51
C LEU A 72 -4.93 -0.06 -30.38
N ALA A 73 -4.39 -1.27 -30.25
CA ALA A 73 -3.62 -1.93 -31.30
C ALA A 73 -3.93 -3.43 -31.33
N ARG A 74 -4.27 -3.92 -32.53
CA ARG A 74 -4.70 -5.28 -32.88
C ARG A 74 -3.52 -6.15 -33.33
N GLY A 75 -3.58 -7.43 -32.94
CA GLY A 75 -3.23 -8.62 -33.75
C GLY A 75 -1.84 -9.27 -33.53
N PRO A 76 -1.62 -10.53 -33.96
CA PRO A 76 -2.52 -11.46 -34.66
C PRO A 76 -2.71 -12.86 -33.99
N ARG A 77 -3.71 -13.60 -34.51
CA ARG A 77 -4.06 -15.03 -34.24
C ARG A 77 -2.99 -16.01 -34.77
N PRO A 78 -3.04 -17.29 -34.34
CA PRO A 78 -3.68 -18.36 -35.13
C PRO A 78 -4.56 -19.25 -34.22
N GLY A 79 -5.47 -20.13 -34.63
CA GLY A 79 -5.92 -20.76 -35.88
C GLY A 79 -6.97 -21.81 -35.42
N ALA A 80 -8.01 -22.05 -36.21
CA ALA A 80 -9.25 -22.72 -35.79
C ALA A 80 -9.33 -24.22 -36.17
N GLY A 81 -10.21 -24.95 -35.44
CA GLY A 81 -10.95 -26.17 -35.86
C GLY A 81 -10.38 -27.49 -35.35
N THR A 82 -11.12 -28.49 -34.85
CA THR A 82 -12.56 -28.77 -34.59
C THR A 82 -12.60 -30.11 -33.80
N PRO A 83 -13.68 -30.47 -33.06
CA PRO A 83 -13.81 -31.69 -32.22
C PRO A 83 -14.65 -32.77 -32.95
N PRO A 84 -15.28 -33.80 -32.31
CA PRO A 84 -15.06 -34.52 -31.04
C PRO A 84 -14.99 -36.07 -31.21
N THR A 85 -14.62 -36.81 -30.16
CA THR A 85 -15.05 -38.22 -30.01
C THR A 85 -15.24 -38.62 -28.54
N ARG A 86 -16.27 -39.44 -28.33
CA ARG A 86 -16.94 -39.81 -27.08
C ARG A 86 -16.76 -41.32 -26.88
N ALA A 87 -16.41 -41.75 -25.66
CA ALA A 87 -16.65 -43.07 -25.01
C ALA A 87 -15.57 -43.25 -23.90
N GLY A 88 -15.80 -43.83 -22.73
CA GLY A 88 -16.95 -44.48 -22.12
C GLY A 88 -16.52 -45.10 -20.78
N THR A 89 -17.44 -45.06 -19.82
CA THR A 89 -17.75 -46.08 -18.79
C THR A 89 -16.72 -46.68 -17.81
N SER A 90 -17.23 -46.81 -16.56
CA SER A 90 -16.88 -47.75 -15.47
C SER A 90 -15.66 -47.40 -14.60
N ALA A 91 -15.56 -47.80 -13.34
CA ALA A 91 -16.47 -48.10 -12.24
C ALA A 91 -15.56 -48.30 -11.00
N ALA A 92 -16.10 -48.03 -9.81
CA ALA A 92 -15.71 -48.57 -8.50
C ALA A 92 -14.22 -48.55 -8.07
N GLY A 93 -13.93 -47.74 -7.06
CA GLY A 93 -12.73 -47.88 -6.24
C GLY A 93 -12.87 -47.08 -4.94
N ARG A 94 -13.39 -47.73 -3.89
CA ARG A 94 -13.24 -47.26 -2.51
C ARG A 94 -11.74 -47.20 -2.21
N GLY A 95 -11.17 -46.01 -2.21
CA GLY A 95 -9.80 -45.74 -1.77
C GLY A 95 -9.85 -44.86 -0.53
N VAL A 96 -9.53 -45.46 0.60
CA VAL A 96 -9.20 -44.78 1.86
C VAL A 96 -8.11 -43.75 1.58
N LEU A 97 -8.38 -42.47 1.84
CA LEU A 97 -7.34 -41.43 1.81
C LEU A 97 -6.45 -41.61 3.06
N PRO A 98 -5.12 -41.69 2.91
CA PRO A 98 -4.23 -41.78 4.07
C PRO A 98 -4.23 -40.45 4.82
N ALA A 99 -4.28 -40.54 6.14
CA ALA A 99 -3.71 -39.54 7.01
C ALA A 99 -2.20 -39.40 6.71
N ASP A 100 -1.65 -38.24 7.04
CA ASP A 100 -0.22 -37.86 6.99
C ASP A 100 0.29 -37.28 5.67
N ASP A 101 0.11 -35.96 5.52
CA ASP A 101 1.05 -35.09 4.81
C ASP A 101 1.49 -33.95 5.75
N HIS A 102 1.99 -34.35 6.93
CA HIS A 102 2.81 -33.52 7.81
C HIS A 102 4.28 -33.93 7.65
N ALA A 103 4.87 -33.69 6.47
CA ALA A 103 6.26 -34.08 6.25
C ALA A 103 7.01 -33.10 5.35
N TYR A 104 7.28 -31.89 5.86
CA TYR A 104 8.51 -31.13 5.56
C TYR A 104 8.73 -30.04 6.64
N LEU A 105 8.61 -30.42 7.91
CA LEU A 105 9.25 -29.69 8.99
C LEU A 105 10.67 -30.24 9.10
N ALA A 106 11.64 -29.54 8.49
CA ALA A 106 13.00 -29.69 8.99
C ALA A 106 12.97 -29.21 10.45
N PRO A 107 13.34 -30.04 11.43
CA PRO A 107 13.42 -29.58 12.81
C PRO A 107 14.41 -28.40 12.85
N PRO A 108 14.17 -27.38 13.71
CA PRO A 108 15.22 -26.40 13.99
C PRO A 108 16.50 -27.16 14.37
N PRO A 109 17.69 -26.74 13.90
CA PRO A 109 18.93 -27.44 14.19
C PRO A 109 19.07 -27.68 15.72
N PRO A 110 19.58 -28.84 16.14
CA PRO A 110 19.51 -29.34 17.52
C PRO A 110 20.20 -28.46 18.59
N TYR A 111 20.81 -27.34 18.19
CA TYR A 111 21.51 -26.39 19.05
C TYR A 111 20.62 -25.24 19.57
N LEU A 112 19.32 -25.21 19.22
CA LEU A 112 18.38 -24.19 19.72
C LEU A 112 17.81 -24.49 21.13
N HIS A 113 18.40 -25.45 21.85
CA HIS A 113 18.14 -25.65 23.26
C HIS A 113 18.85 -24.58 24.10
N GLY A 114 18.10 -23.54 24.45
CA GLY A 114 18.29 -22.72 25.67
C GLY A 114 19.70 -22.20 25.92
N VAL A 115 20.02 -21.03 25.36
CA VAL A 115 21.15 -20.22 25.86
C VAL A 115 20.74 -19.62 27.22
N PRO A 116 21.51 -19.83 28.30
CA PRO A 116 21.18 -19.29 29.62
C PRO A 116 21.31 -17.76 29.65
N ALA A 117 20.37 -17.11 30.34
CA ALA A 117 20.13 -15.66 30.33
C ALA A 117 21.34 -14.78 30.77
N ASN A 118 22.35 -15.34 31.43
CA ASN A 118 23.42 -14.56 32.06
C ASN A 118 24.59 -14.17 31.13
N GLN A 119 24.75 -14.78 29.95
CA GLN A 119 25.78 -14.37 28.97
C GLN A 119 25.28 -13.34 27.93
N GLN A 120 24.00 -12.96 27.97
CA GLN A 120 23.41 -12.02 27.00
C GLN A 120 23.64 -10.54 27.35
N LEU A 121 24.04 -10.21 28.58
CA LEU A 121 24.07 -8.83 29.09
C LEU A 121 25.31 -8.02 28.67
N GLU A 122 26.49 -8.63 28.50
CA GLU A 122 27.72 -7.88 28.22
C GLU A 122 27.81 -7.35 26.77
N GLY A 123 27.23 -8.06 25.79
CA GLY A 123 27.21 -7.64 24.38
C GLY A 123 26.12 -6.63 24.01
N ARG A 124 25.06 -6.49 24.83
CA ARG A 124 23.89 -5.64 24.53
C ARG A 124 24.21 -4.13 24.51
N ASN A 125 25.22 -3.69 25.25
CA ASN A 125 25.58 -2.27 25.41
C ASN A 125 26.67 -1.77 24.44
N LEU A 126 27.43 -2.67 23.82
CA LEU A 126 28.57 -2.30 22.96
C LEU A 126 28.12 -1.59 21.67
N PHE A 127 27.05 -2.07 21.07
CA PHE A 127 26.58 -1.55 19.78
C PHE A 127 25.55 -0.42 19.92
N SER A 128 24.85 -0.33 21.06
CA SER A 128 23.81 0.69 21.28
C SER A 128 24.37 2.09 21.60
N THR A 129 25.67 2.20 21.88
CA THR A 129 26.36 3.47 22.12
C THR A 129 27.04 4.01 20.86
N MET A 130 27.11 3.20 19.80
CA MET A 130 27.72 3.58 18.53
C MET A 130 26.73 4.41 17.71
N ASN A 131 27.08 5.68 17.45
CA ASN A 131 26.32 6.56 16.57
C ASN A 131 26.67 6.42 15.08
N ASP A 132 27.78 5.76 14.77
CA ASP A 132 28.24 5.55 13.40
C ASP A 132 27.72 4.20 12.85
N GLU A 133 26.86 4.29 11.83
CA GLU A 133 26.27 3.14 11.15
C GLU A 133 27.33 2.20 10.57
N GLN A 134 28.43 2.76 10.05
CA GLN A 134 29.52 1.97 9.47
C GLN A 134 30.28 1.20 10.55
N ALA A 135 30.51 1.82 11.71
CA ALA A 135 31.15 1.16 12.84
C ALA A 135 30.29 -0.01 13.36
N VAL A 136 28.97 0.17 13.45
CA VAL A 136 28.03 -0.89 13.85
C VAL A 136 28.08 -2.06 12.87
N LEU A 137 27.96 -1.79 11.56
CA LEU A 137 28.01 -2.85 10.54
C LEU A 137 29.37 -3.56 10.52
N PHE A 138 30.47 -2.83 10.64
CA PHE A 138 31.81 -3.41 10.73
C PHE A 138 31.96 -4.32 11.95
N ALA A 139 31.51 -3.87 13.11
CA ALA A 139 31.59 -4.67 14.33
C ALA A 139 30.71 -5.93 14.22
N LEU A 140 29.50 -5.83 13.67
CA LEU A 140 28.62 -6.98 13.44
C LEU A 140 29.13 -7.95 12.36
N SER A 141 29.93 -7.48 11.39
CA SER A 141 30.56 -8.33 10.37
C SER A 141 31.50 -9.38 10.95
N ARG A 142 32.02 -9.13 12.15
CA ARG A 142 32.93 -10.03 12.88
C ARG A 142 32.21 -10.96 13.85
N GLU A 143 30.89 -10.80 14.03
CA GLU A 143 30.10 -11.57 14.99
C GLU A 143 29.37 -12.76 14.34
N SER A 144 28.93 -13.71 15.18
CA SER A 144 28.17 -14.87 14.71
C SER A 144 26.72 -14.49 14.35
N PRO A 145 26.06 -15.21 13.42
CA PRO A 145 24.67 -14.96 13.07
C PRO A 145 23.72 -14.95 14.28
N GLU A 146 23.96 -15.79 15.28
CA GLU A 146 23.15 -15.86 16.50
C GLU A 146 23.23 -14.57 17.32
N LYS A 147 24.42 -13.97 17.40
CA LYS A 147 24.61 -12.67 18.06
C LYS A 147 23.96 -11.54 17.28
N ILE A 148 24.03 -11.56 15.94
CA ILE A 148 23.35 -10.58 15.09
C ILE A 148 21.84 -10.67 15.30
N VAL A 149 21.27 -11.88 15.31
CA VAL A 149 19.83 -12.11 15.57
C VAL A 149 19.44 -11.62 16.97
N SER A 150 20.23 -11.96 17.98
CA SER A 150 20.00 -11.52 19.37
C SER A 150 20.01 -9.98 19.48
N TYR A 151 20.96 -9.34 18.80
CA TYR A 151 21.06 -7.88 18.77
C TYR A 151 19.87 -7.25 18.03
N ALA A 152 19.47 -7.78 16.87
CA ALA A 152 18.29 -7.31 16.14
C ALA A 152 17.02 -7.42 16.99
N CYS A 153 16.84 -8.53 17.72
CA CYS A 153 15.70 -8.70 18.63
C CYS A 153 15.74 -7.70 19.79
N TYR A 154 16.91 -7.45 20.37
CA TYR A 154 17.09 -6.42 21.41
C TYR A 154 16.73 -5.02 20.89
N LEU A 155 17.09 -4.66 19.66
CA LEU A 155 16.73 -3.37 19.06
C LEU A 155 15.22 -3.20 18.88
N LEU A 156 14.46 -4.30 18.72
CA LEU A 156 12.99 -4.26 18.70
C LEU A 156 12.38 -3.99 20.08
N GLU A 157 13.06 -4.36 21.16
CA GLU A 157 12.65 -4.05 22.54
C GLU A 157 12.95 -2.59 22.92
N LEU A 158 13.91 -1.96 22.24
CA LEU A 158 14.26 -0.56 22.46
C LEU A 158 13.25 0.38 21.79
N GLU A 159 12.37 0.99 22.60
CA GLU A 159 11.43 2.03 22.17
C GLU A 159 12.11 3.39 21.92
N SER A 160 13.21 3.40 21.15
CA SER A 160 13.95 4.62 20.79
C SER A 160 14.07 4.78 19.28
N ARG A 161 14.11 6.03 18.81
CA ARG A 161 14.36 6.34 17.38
C ARG A 161 15.71 5.80 16.91
N HIS A 162 16.70 5.79 17.79
CA HIS A 162 18.02 5.24 17.51
C HIS A 162 17.95 3.72 17.34
N GLY A 163 17.27 3.01 18.24
CA GLY A 163 17.04 1.56 18.13
C GLY A 163 16.28 1.18 16.86
N GLN A 164 15.24 1.95 16.50
CA GLN A 164 14.52 1.77 15.23
C GLN A 164 15.45 1.92 14.02
N ARG A 165 16.24 3.00 13.98
CA ARG A 165 17.19 3.25 12.87
C ARG A 165 18.22 2.12 12.76
N LEU A 166 18.81 1.70 13.87
CA LEU A 166 19.76 0.60 13.89
C LEU A 166 19.11 -0.73 13.51
N PHE A 167 17.86 -0.99 13.92
CA PHE A 167 17.14 -2.20 13.52
C PHE A 167 17.00 -2.26 11.99
N HIS A 168 16.54 -1.16 11.38
CA HIS A 168 16.42 -1.07 9.93
C HIS A 168 17.77 -1.30 9.24
N LEU A 169 18.82 -0.63 9.71
CA LEU A 169 20.17 -0.78 9.18
C LEU A 169 20.65 -2.23 9.24
N VAL A 170 20.60 -2.85 10.43
CA VAL A 170 21.08 -4.22 10.64
C VAL A 170 20.27 -5.21 9.81
N PHE A 171 18.94 -5.12 9.85
CA PHE A 171 18.05 -6.05 9.16
C PHE A 171 18.20 -5.98 7.63
N ASP A 172 18.33 -4.78 7.06
CA ASP A 172 18.46 -4.57 5.61
C ASP A 172 19.78 -5.13 5.05
N HIS A 173 20.84 -5.08 5.84
CA HIS A 173 22.17 -5.53 5.42
C HIS A 173 22.37 -7.03 5.63
N CYS A 174 21.59 -7.66 6.52
CA CYS A 174 21.64 -9.10 6.78
C CYS A 174 21.27 -9.92 5.53
N HIS A 175 21.97 -11.03 5.31
CA HIS A 175 21.57 -12.03 4.33
C HIS A 175 20.20 -12.64 4.68
N HIS A 176 19.47 -13.14 3.67
CA HIS A 176 18.10 -13.62 3.84
C HIS A 176 17.93 -14.71 4.91
N GLN A 177 18.93 -15.58 5.09
CA GLN A 177 18.89 -16.61 6.15
C GLN A 177 18.88 -15.99 7.56
N VAL A 178 19.68 -14.94 7.80
CA VAL A 178 19.73 -14.25 9.09
C VAL A 178 18.43 -13.47 9.33
N GLN A 179 17.90 -12.82 8.29
CA GLN A 179 16.58 -12.17 8.34
C GLN A 179 15.50 -13.19 8.72
N GLU A 180 15.48 -14.37 8.10
CA GLU A 180 14.56 -15.45 8.43
C GLU A 180 14.70 -15.92 9.89
N TRP A 181 15.91 -15.97 10.43
CA TRP A 181 16.13 -16.33 11.83
C TRP A 181 15.60 -15.26 12.80
N VAL A 182 15.75 -13.98 12.46
CA VAL A 182 15.08 -12.89 13.20
C VAL A 182 13.57 -13.10 13.17
N ILE A 183 12.98 -13.38 12.01
CA ILE A 183 11.54 -13.64 11.87
C ILE A 183 11.11 -14.81 12.77
N VAL A 184 11.81 -15.95 12.71
CA VAL A 184 11.51 -17.12 13.55
C VAL A 184 11.52 -16.75 15.04
N GLN A 185 12.49 -15.95 15.51
CA GLN A 185 12.55 -15.55 16.92
C GLN A 185 11.38 -14.65 17.31
N ILE A 186 11.04 -13.64 16.50
CA ILE A 186 9.97 -12.70 16.83
C ILE A 186 8.57 -13.32 16.70
N THR A 187 8.40 -14.32 15.83
CA THR A 187 7.11 -15.00 15.60
C THR A 187 6.90 -16.22 16.49
N ARG A 188 7.94 -16.65 17.24
CA ARG A 188 7.89 -17.83 18.12
C ARG A 188 6.79 -17.76 19.18
N ASP A 189 6.58 -16.59 19.77
CA ASP A 189 5.52 -16.35 20.74
C ASP A 189 4.46 -15.41 20.17
N ARG A 190 3.23 -15.92 20.07
CA ARG A 190 2.06 -15.19 19.57
C ARG A 190 1.86 -13.86 20.29
N LYS A 191 2.02 -13.81 21.61
CA LYS A 191 1.79 -12.59 22.39
C LYS A 191 2.85 -11.52 22.09
N SER A 192 4.10 -11.95 21.96
CA SER A 192 5.23 -11.08 21.64
C SER A 192 5.12 -10.52 20.23
N PHE A 193 4.80 -11.35 19.24
CA PHE A 193 4.55 -10.86 17.88
C PHE A 193 3.37 -9.87 17.83
N SER A 194 2.28 -10.16 18.56
CA SER A 194 1.14 -9.25 18.68
C SER A 194 1.54 -7.89 19.25
N ARG A 195 2.40 -7.86 20.28
CA ARG A 195 2.92 -6.62 20.87
C ARG A 195 3.76 -5.85 19.87
N LEU A 196 4.58 -6.53 19.07
CA LEU A 196 5.38 -5.90 18.01
C LEU A 196 4.50 -5.27 16.92
N CYS A 197 3.48 -5.96 16.43
CA CYS A 197 2.56 -5.40 15.43
C CYS A 197 1.87 -4.09 15.92
N VAL A 198 1.59 -4.03 17.23
CA VAL A 198 0.91 -2.89 17.88
C VAL A 198 1.86 -1.75 18.23
N GLY A 199 3.04 -2.06 18.78
CA GLY A 199 3.99 -1.07 19.31
C GLY A 199 5.15 -0.72 18.37
N ARG A 200 5.52 -1.64 17.47
CA ARG A 200 6.66 -1.56 16.53
C ARG A 200 6.19 -1.73 15.09
N THR A 201 5.11 -1.02 14.75
CA THR A 201 4.43 -1.11 13.44
C THR A 201 5.36 -0.82 12.27
N ASP A 202 6.22 0.19 12.39
CA ASP A 202 7.08 0.62 11.28
C ASP A 202 8.16 -0.44 10.98
N GLU A 203 8.71 -1.04 12.02
CA GLU A 203 9.70 -2.12 11.95
C GLU A 203 9.08 -3.40 11.38
N VAL A 204 7.87 -3.76 11.82
CA VAL A 204 7.13 -4.91 11.25
C VAL A 204 6.84 -4.70 9.77
N VAL A 205 6.35 -3.51 9.40
CA VAL A 205 6.11 -3.16 7.99
C VAL A 205 7.40 -3.18 7.18
N PHE A 206 8.52 -2.72 7.75
CA PHE A 206 9.83 -2.77 7.12
C PHE A 206 10.24 -4.20 6.84
N MET A 207 10.22 -5.08 7.85
CA MET A 207 10.57 -6.50 7.68
C MET A 207 9.73 -7.19 6.59
N ILE A 208 8.41 -6.99 6.61
CA ILE A 208 7.52 -7.59 5.60
C ILE A 208 7.88 -7.12 4.18
N ASN A 209 8.28 -5.85 4.03
CA ASN A 209 8.62 -5.29 2.74
C ASN A 209 10.02 -5.67 2.24
N SER A 210 10.99 -5.80 3.15
CA SER A 210 12.39 -6.15 2.85
C SER A 210 12.60 -7.65 2.60
N CYS A 211 11.70 -8.49 3.09
CA CYS A 211 11.79 -9.93 2.87
C CYS A 211 11.30 -10.32 1.46
N GLU A 212 12.16 -11.01 0.71
CA GLU A 212 11.88 -11.38 -0.70
C GLU A 212 11.76 -12.90 -0.91
N THR A 213 12.19 -13.71 0.07
CA THR A 213 12.20 -15.17 -0.07
C THR A 213 10.82 -15.79 0.16
N ARG A 214 10.53 -16.91 -0.51
CA ARG A 214 9.30 -17.69 -0.25
C ARG A 214 9.22 -18.15 1.21
N ARG A 215 10.35 -18.51 1.80
CA ARG A 215 10.45 -19.01 3.18
C ARG A 215 10.13 -17.93 4.21
N SER A 216 10.67 -16.73 4.07
CA SER A 216 10.32 -15.60 4.95
C SER A 216 8.83 -15.25 4.88
N MET A 217 8.23 -15.24 3.68
CA MET A 217 6.79 -15.02 3.53
C MET A 217 5.95 -16.13 4.16
N GLN A 218 6.40 -17.39 4.09
CA GLN A 218 5.75 -18.51 4.75
C GLN A 218 5.81 -18.38 6.28
N LEU A 219 6.94 -17.96 6.85
CA LEU A 219 7.07 -17.71 8.29
C LEU A 219 6.11 -16.62 8.76
N PHE A 220 5.99 -15.53 8.00
CA PHE A 220 5.00 -14.50 8.28
C PHE A 220 3.57 -15.03 8.17
N ARG A 221 3.29 -15.86 7.16
CA ARG A 221 1.97 -16.50 6.99
C ARG A 221 1.58 -17.32 8.20
N GLU A 222 2.46 -18.20 8.65
CA GLU A 222 2.22 -19.06 9.81
C GLU A 222 2.03 -18.23 11.08
N ALA A 223 2.85 -17.19 11.26
CA ALA A 223 2.72 -16.26 12.38
C ALA A 223 1.37 -15.53 12.38
N ILE A 224 0.95 -15.04 11.21
CA ILE A 224 -0.33 -14.36 11.03
C ILE A 224 -1.48 -15.32 11.32
N GLN A 225 -1.47 -16.52 10.77
CA GLN A 225 -2.51 -17.53 10.99
C GLN A 225 -2.68 -17.86 12.48
N GLN A 226 -1.56 -18.02 13.20
CA GLN A 226 -1.59 -18.28 14.64
C GLN A 226 -2.06 -17.07 15.45
N TRP A 227 -1.77 -15.85 14.98
CA TRP A 227 -2.07 -14.63 15.72
C TRP A 227 -3.46 -14.04 15.46
N MET A 228 -3.98 -14.13 14.22
CA MET A 228 -5.24 -13.56 13.72
C MET A 228 -6.50 -14.19 14.32
N SER A 229 -6.62 -14.25 15.66
CA SER A 229 -7.95 -14.33 16.27
C SER A 229 -8.73 -13.05 15.96
N GLN A 230 -10.05 -13.15 15.77
CA GLN A 230 -10.92 -12.03 15.39
C GLN A 230 -10.70 -10.75 16.23
N ASN A 231 -10.44 -10.88 17.54
CA ASN A 231 -10.22 -9.74 18.45
C ASN A 231 -8.94 -8.93 18.14
N GLN A 232 -7.85 -9.60 17.75
CA GLN A 232 -6.57 -8.93 17.50
C GLN A 232 -6.58 -8.18 16.16
N LEU A 233 -7.13 -8.82 15.11
CA LEU A 233 -7.30 -8.18 13.82
C LEU A 233 -8.18 -6.92 13.93
N ARG A 234 -9.28 -6.99 14.68
CA ARG A 234 -10.12 -5.82 14.96
C ARG A 234 -9.33 -4.68 15.59
N SER A 235 -8.46 -4.96 16.56
CA SER A 235 -7.65 -3.93 17.22
C SER A 235 -6.68 -3.21 16.27
N LEU A 236 -6.17 -3.89 15.24
CA LEU A 236 -5.32 -3.27 14.22
C LEU A 236 -6.12 -2.51 13.18
N LEU A 237 -7.29 -3.03 12.78
CA LEU A 237 -8.14 -2.36 11.80
C LEU A 237 -8.65 -1.02 12.33
N LEU A 238 -8.81 -0.86 13.66
CA LEU A 238 -9.29 0.36 14.30
C LEU A 238 -8.24 1.49 14.35
N ASP A 239 -6.95 1.19 14.23
CA ASP A 239 -5.87 2.16 14.36
C ASP A 239 -5.22 2.45 12.99
N SER A 240 -5.16 3.73 12.62
CA SER A 240 -4.69 4.17 11.31
C SER A 240 -3.22 3.87 11.03
N LYS A 241 -2.37 3.83 12.06
CA LYS A 241 -0.95 3.47 11.96
C LYS A 241 -0.83 1.95 11.79
N ARG A 242 -1.52 1.18 12.63
CA ARG A 242 -1.47 -0.28 12.66
C ARG A 242 -2.06 -0.93 11.41
N LEU A 243 -3.00 -0.27 10.73
CA LEU A 243 -3.49 -0.69 9.41
C LEU A 243 -2.38 -0.94 8.39
N ARG A 244 -1.22 -0.27 8.52
CA ARG A 244 -0.08 -0.47 7.62
C ARG A 244 0.51 -1.88 7.71
N VAL A 245 0.43 -2.54 8.88
CA VAL A 245 0.85 -3.94 9.04
C VAL A 245 -0.03 -4.84 8.20
N VAL A 246 -1.35 -4.69 8.34
CA VAL A 246 -2.34 -5.46 7.57
C VAL A 246 -2.17 -5.23 6.07
N TYR A 247 -1.97 -3.97 5.67
CA TYR A 247 -1.68 -3.61 4.28
C TYR A 247 -0.42 -4.28 3.74
N ALA A 248 0.69 -4.25 4.49
CA ALA A 248 1.94 -4.88 4.07
C ALA A 248 1.74 -6.38 3.83
N PHE A 249 1.01 -7.06 4.71
CA PHE A 249 0.66 -8.47 4.51
C PHE A 249 -0.23 -8.70 3.29
N VAL A 250 -1.29 -7.91 3.09
CA VAL A 250 -2.15 -8.07 1.91
C VAL A 250 -1.38 -7.88 0.60
N VAL A 251 -0.39 -6.98 0.57
CA VAL A 251 0.39 -6.70 -0.63
C VAL A 251 1.46 -7.75 -0.88
N LYS A 252 2.16 -8.20 0.16
CA LYS A 252 3.34 -9.07 0.05
C LYS A 252 3.03 -10.56 0.18
N SER A 253 1.95 -10.92 0.87
CA SER A 253 1.62 -12.31 1.14
C SER A 253 0.77 -12.94 0.02
N PRO A 254 0.73 -14.29 -0.06
CA PRO A 254 -0.09 -14.98 -1.05
C PRO A 254 -1.61 -14.75 -0.83
N PRO A 255 -2.45 -15.03 -1.85
CA PRO A 255 -3.89 -14.70 -1.82
C PRO A 255 -4.69 -15.33 -0.68
N ASP A 256 -4.20 -16.43 -0.13
CA ASP A 256 -4.84 -17.15 0.98
C ASP A 256 -4.86 -16.37 2.29
N ILE A 257 -3.85 -15.54 2.57
CA ILE A 257 -3.86 -14.64 3.72
C ILE A 257 -4.94 -13.59 3.56
N VAL A 258 -5.13 -13.08 2.34
CA VAL A 258 -6.17 -12.09 2.04
C VAL A 258 -7.53 -12.65 2.43
N GLN A 259 -7.81 -13.92 2.16
CA GLN A 259 -9.08 -14.56 2.51
C GLN A 259 -9.34 -14.60 4.04
N ILE A 260 -8.30 -14.83 4.84
CA ILE A 260 -8.39 -14.83 6.31
C ILE A 260 -8.72 -13.43 6.83
N ILE A 261 -8.13 -12.40 6.23
CA ILE A 261 -8.30 -11.00 6.64
C ILE A 261 -9.61 -10.42 6.11
N PHE A 262 -10.08 -10.92 4.97
CA PHE A 262 -11.17 -10.36 4.21
C PHE A 262 -12.46 -10.29 5.02
N GLU A 263 -12.80 -11.31 5.81
CA GLU A 263 -14.02 -11.30 6.62
C GLU A 263 -14.06 -10.11 7.61
N ALA A 264 -12.93 -9.78 8.22
CA ALA A 264 -12.86 -8.63 9.14
C ALA A 264 -12.86 -7.30 8.39
N ILE A 265 -12.18 -7.21 7.25
CA ILE A 265 -12.23 -6.02 6.37
C ILE A 265 -13.64 -5.79 5.87
N ALA A 266 -14.37 -6.86 5.53
CA ALA A 266 -15.75 -6.79 5.06
C ALA A 266 -16.66 -6.17 6.11
N LYS A 267 -16.55 -6.61 7.37
CA LYS A 267 -17.34 -6.08 8.50
C LYS A 267 -17.08 -4.59 8.77
N ASP A 268 -15.87 -4.10 8.50
CA ASP A 268 -15.46 -2.73 8.78
C ASP A 268 -15.30 -1.86 7.51
N CYS A 269 -15.75 -2.34 6.33
CA CYS A 269 -15.38 -1.76 5.03
C CYS A 269 -15.75 -0.27 4.89
N ILE A 270 -16.90 0.15 5.42
CA ILE A 270 -17.37 1.54 5.39
C ILE A 270 -16.42 2.45 6.18
N ARG A 271 -16.02 2.02 7.38
CA ARG A 271 -15.08 2.77 8.23
C ARG A 271 -13.71 2.85 7.59
N LEU A 272 -13.24 1.74 7.00
CA LEU A 272 -11.96 1.69 6.29
C LEU A 272 -11.95 2.62 5.07
N ALA A 273 -13.03 2.68 4.30
CA ALA A 273 -13.15 3.58 3.14
C ALA A 273 -13.04 5.07 3.52
N CYS A 274 -13.41 5.44 4.75
CA CYS A 274 -13.27 6.80 5.26
C CYS A 274 -11.86 7.17 5.75
N GLN A 275 -10.87 6.28 5.64
CA GLN A 275 -9.50 6.49 6.10
C GLN A 275 -8.49 6.30 4.96
N PRO A 276 -7.43 7.11 4.79
CA PRO A 276 -6.51 6.98 3.67
C PRO A 276 -5.80 5.61 3.58
N ASN A 277 -5.36 5.08 4.73
CA ASN A 277 -4.73 3.75 4.79
C ASN A 277 -5.78 2.64 4.65
N GLY A 278 -6.98 2.84 5.22
CA GLY A 278 -8.08 1.89 5.14
C GLY A 278 -8.61 1.72 3.72
N LEU A 279 -8.75 2.81 2.97
CA LEU A 279 -9.17 2.81 1.58
C LEU A 279 -8.17 2.04 0.70
N ARG A 280 -6.88 2.31 0.85
CA ARG A 280 -5.82 1.60 0.11
C ARG A 280 -5.82 0.11 0.42
N LEU A 281 -5.99 -0.27 1.68
CA LEU A 281 -6.14 -1.66 2.10
C LEU A 281 -7.36 -2.29 1.44
N LEU A 282 -8.52 -1.63 1.53
CA LEU A 282 -9.77 -2.11 0.96
C LEU A 282 -9.67 -2.34 -0.55
N GLN A 283 -9.16 -1.37 -1.31
CA GLN A 283 -8.95 -1.50 -2.76
C GLN A 283 -8.01 -2.66 -3.10
N ASN A 284 -6.90 -2.80 -2.39
CA ASN A 284 -5.95 -3.91 -2.60
C ASN A 284 -6.55 -5.29 -2.28
N CYS A 285 -7.42 -5.38 -1.28
CA CYS A 285 -8.15 -6.61 -0.99
C CYS A 285 -9.15 -6.94 -2.11
N LEU A 286 -9.92 -5.95 -2.57
CA LEU A 286 -10.94 -6.15 -3.61
C LEU A 286 -10.36 -6.60 -4.95
N GLU A 287 -9.13 -6.19 -5.26
CA GLU A 287 -8.39 -6.66 -6.45
C GLU A 287 -7.96 -8.14 -6.36
N ARG A 288 -7.87 -8.69 -5.15
CA ARG A 288 -7.35 -10.05 -4.87
C ARG A 288 -8.42 -11.05 -4.44
N THR A 289 -9.66 -10.60 -4.23
CA THR A 289 -10.78 -11.44 -3.79
C THR A 289 -11.62 -11.93 -4.97
N SER A 290 -12.48 -12.93 -4.72
CA SER A 290 -13.42 -13.41 -5.74
C SER A 290 -14.39 -12.31 -6.19
N GLN A 291 -14.98 -12.46 -7.38
CA GLN A 291 -16.00 -11.53 -7.88
C GLN A 291 -17.21 -11.44 -6.93
N MET A 292 -17.64 -12.57 -6.37
CA MET A 292 -18.77 -12.64 -5.43
C MET A 292 -18.49 -11.84 -4.16
N GLU A 293 -17.31 -12.00 -3.56
CA GLU A 293 -16.88 -11.26 -2.37
C GLU A 293 -16.80 -9.75 -2.64
N ARG A 294 -16.19 -9.37 -3.77
CA ARG A 294 -16.09 -7.97 -4.19
C ARG A 294 -17.47 -7.34 -4.41
N ASN A 295 -18.39 -8.05 -5.05
CA ASN A 295 -19.76 -7.59 -5.24
C ASN A 295 -20.47 -7.37 -3.90
N ASN A 296 -20.32 -8.29 -2.94
CA ASN A 296 -20.89 -8.12 -1.60
C ASN A 296 -20.41 -6.85 -0.89
N ILE A 297 -19.13 -6.48 -1.05
CA ILE A 297 -18.58 -5.23 -0.49
C ILE A 297 -19.10 -4.02 -1.25
N PHE A 298 -19.10 -4.07 -2.59
CA PHE A 298 -19.61 -2.97 -3.41
C PHE A 298 -21.08 -2.67 -3.12
N ILE A 299 -21.92 -3.69 -2.90
CA ILE A 299 -23.30 -3.51 -2.45
C ILE A 299 -23.34 -2.77 -1.10
N GLN A 300 -22.57 -3.21 -0.10
CA GLN A 300 -22.52 -2.56 1.23
C GLN A 300 -22.08 -1.09 1.15
N LEU A 301 -21.04 -0.80 0.36
CA LEU A 301 -20.55 0.57 0.15
C LEU A 301 -21.57 1.43 -0.62
N SER A 302 -22.28 0.85 -1.59
CA SER A 302 -23.30 1.55 -2.39
C SER A 302 -24.46 2.03 -1.52
N TYR A 303 -24.92 1.21 -0.55
CA TYR A 303 -25.93 1.63 0.42
C TYR A 303 -25.48 2.77 1.35
N GLN A 304 -24.17 2.98 1.49
CA GLN A 304 -23.57 4.08 2.27
C GLN A 304 -23.03 5.20 1.38
N SER A 305 -23.43 5.24 0.12
CA SER A 305 -22.89 6.15 -0.89
C SER A 305 -22.99 7.63 -0.52
N LEU A 306 -24.09 8.08 0.09
CA LEU A 306 -24.22 9.48 0.51
C LEU A 306 -23.17 9.88 1.54
N HIS A 307 -23.01 9.07 2.60
CA HIS A 307 -22.02 9.31 3.64
C HIS A 307 -20.60 9.26 3.08
N LEU A 308 -20.31 8.28 2.22
CA LEU A 308 -18.99 8.11 1.62
C LEU A 308 -18.67 9.23 0.62
N ALA A 309 -19.63 9.68 -0.19
CA ALA A 309 -19.44 10.73 -1.18
C ALA A 309 -19.06 12.08 -0.58
N LEU A 310 -19.53 12.37 0.64
CA LEU A 310 -19.20 13.58 1.39
C LEU A 310 -17.86 13.48 2.15
N ASN A 311 -17.27 12.29 2.24
CA ASN A 311 -16.01 12.06 2.94
C ASN A 311 -14.80 12.32 2.02
N SER A 312 -13.71 12.88 2.58
CA SER A 312 -12.48 13.20 1.85
C SER A 312 -11.75 12.00 1.25
N CYS A 313 -11.95 10.81 1.80
CA CYS A 313 -11.43 9.52 1.32
C CYS A 313 -12.54 8.69 0.67
N GLY A 314 -13.72 8.60 1.29
CA GLY A 314 -14.82 7.75 0.82
C GLY A 314 -15.30 8.10 -0.59
N ASN A 315 -15.21 9.36 -1.01
CA ASN A 315 -15.63 9.76 -2.37
C ASN A 315 -14.88 9.00 -3.47
N TRP A 316 -13.64 8.57 -3.22
CA TRP A 316 -12.84 7.82 -4.19
C TRP A 316 -13.40 6.42 -4.42
N ILE A 317 -13.85 5.72 -3.37
CA ILE A 317 -14.41 4.38 -3.53
C ILE A 317 -15.76 4.43 -4.26
N ILE A 318 -16.57 5.48 -4.05
CA ILE A 318 -17.82 5.65 -4.79
C ILE A 318 -17.56 5.93 -6.27
N GLN A 319 -16.58 6.76 -6.61
CA GLN A 319 -16.18 6.99 -7.99
C GLN A 319 -15.65 5.72 -8.66
N ASP A 320 -14.89 4.89 -7.93
CA ASP A 320 -14.44 3.58 -8.40
C ASP A 320 -15.62 2.66 -8.71
N ILE A 321 -16.63 2.58 -7.83
CA ILE A 321 -17.82 1.76 -8.04
C ILE A 321 -18.63 2.28 -9.23
N LEU A 322 -18.80 3.60 -9.38
CA LEU A 322 -19.50 4.20 -10.53
C LEU A 322 -18.79 3.92 -11.88
N THR A 323 -17.47 3.69 -11.86
CA THR A 323 -16.67 3.47 -13.07
C THR A 323 -16.50 2.00 -13.42
N LYS A 324 -16.36 1.13 -12.41
CA LYS A 324 -15.96 -0.28 -12.57
C LYS A 324 -17.01 -1.28 -12.07
N GLY A 325 -18.01 -0.81 -11.33
CA GLY A 325 -19.05 -1.63 -10.74
C GLY A 325 -20.08 -2.10 -11.76
N GLU A 326 -20.79 -3.17 -11.40
CA GLU A 326 -21.98 -3.64 -12.13
C GLU A 326 -23.16 -2.66 -12.01
N THR A 327 -24.11 -2.77 -12.94
CA THR A 327 -25.32 -1.93 -13.01
C THR A 327 -26.09 -1.91 -11.69
N SER A 328 -26.18 -3.05 -10.99
CA SER A 328 -26.86 -3.16 -9.69
C SER A 328 -26.26 -2.24 -8.61
N HIS A 329 -24.95 -2.07 -8.57
CA HIS A 329 -24.29 -1.14 -7.64
C HIS A 329 -24.62 0.31 -7.98
N ILE A 330 -24.57 0.64 -9.28
CA ILE A 330 -24.85 1.98 -9.80
C ILE A 330 -26.30 2.37 -9.50
N GLU A 331 -27.25 1.45 -9.66
CA GLU A 331 -28.67 1.66 -9.33
C GLU A 331 -28.88 1.93 -7.83
N ILE A 332 -28.21 1.19 -6.95
CA ILE A 332 -28.25 1.46 -5.50
C ILE A 332 -27.70 2.85 -5.19
N ILE A 333 -26.59 3.25 -5.81
CA ILE A 333 -26.02 4.60 -5.63
C ILE A 333 -27.00 5.66 -6.14
N ALA A 334 -27.61 5.49 -7.31
CA ALA A 334 -28.59 6.43 -7.84
C ALA A 334 -29.77 6.61 -6.88
N PHE A 335 -30.29 5.50 -6.31
CA PHE A 335 -31.34 5.54 -5.31
C PHE A 335 -30.93 6.29 -4.03
N CYS A 336 -29.75 5.99 -3.49
CA CYS A 336 -29.26 6.59 -2.23
C CYS A 336 -28.87 8.07 -2.33
N LEU A 337 -28.49 8.56 -3.52
CA LEU A 337 -28.07 9.95 -3.72
C LEU A 337 -29.22 10.88 -4.16
N ARG A 338 -30.38 10.33 -4.54
CA ARG A 338 -31.56 11.12 -4.93
C ARG A 338 -32.00 12.03 -3.77
N ASN A 339 -32.34 13.28 -4.09
CA ASN A 339 -32.66 14.38 -3.16
C ASN A 339 -31.46 14.93 -2.39
N HIS A 340 -30.23 14.58 -2.78
CA HIS A 340 -29.00 15.06 -2.16
C HIS A 340 -27.99 15.65 -3.15
N TYR A 341 -28.28 15.69 -4.45
CA TYR A 341 -27.38 16.21 -5.49
C TYR A 341 -27.04 17.69 -5.30
N VAL A 342 -27.94 18.53 -4.78
CA VAL A 342 -27.63 19.94 -4.47
C VAL A 342 -26.55 20.03 -3.37
N ALA A 343 -26.72 19.27 -2.29
CA ALA A 343 -25.77 19.26 -1.18
C ALA A 343 -24.41 18.69 -1.62
N LEU A 344 -24.43 17.63 -2.43
CA LEU A 344 -23.22 17.01 -2.98
C LEU A 344 -22.51 17.95 -3.95
N ALA A 345 -23.21 18.60 -4.87
CA ALA A 345 -22.61 19.54 -5.84
C ALA A 345 -21.92 20.72 -5.16
N LYS A 346 -22.43 21.18 -4.00
CA LYS A 346 -21.81 22.24 -3.20
C LYS A 346 -20.65 21.76 -2.32
N ASN A 347 -20.40 20.45 -2.24
CA ASN A 347 -19.34 19.89 -1.41
C ASN A 347 -18.07 19.63 -2.25
N LYS A 348 -16.89 19.96 -1.69
CA LYS A 348 -15.57 19.77 -2.33
C LYS A 348 -15.31 18.34 -2.83
N TYR A 349 -15.83 17.33 -2.14
CA TYR A 349 -15.66 15.91 -2.46
C TYR A 349 -16.87 15.38 -3.22
N GLY A 350 -18.07 15.75 -2.76
CA GLY A 350 -19.34 15.34 -3.34
C GLY A 350 -19.50 15.77 -4.80
N SER A 351 -19.01 16.95 -5.19
CA SER A 351 -19.15 17.45 -6.57
C SER A 351 -18.53 16.51 -7.59
N ASN A 352 -17.37 15.91 -7.26
CA ASN A 352 -16.70 14.92 -8.10
C ASN A 352 -17.54 13.65 -8.26
N VAL A 353 -18.23 13.24 -7.19
CA VAL A 353 -19.14 12.08 -7.23
C VAL A 353 -20.34 12.37 -8.13
N VAL A 354 -20.94 13.57 -8.06
CA VAL A 354 -22.05 13.94 -8.96
C VAL A 354 -21.59 13.99 -10.42
N GLU A 355 -20.40 14.52 -10.69
CA GLU A 355 -19.81 14.46 -12.04
C GLU A 355 -19.64 13.03 -12.55
N CYS A 356 -19.18 12.10 -11.70
CA CYS A 356 -19.11 10.68 -12.04
C CYS A 356 -20.49 10.06 -12.25
N CYS A 357 -21.49 10.42 -11.43
CA CYS A 357 -22.87 9.99 -11.62
C CYS A 357 -23.39 10.42 -13.00
N LEU A 358 -23.18 11.67 -13.41
CA LEU A 358 -23.59 12.17 -14.73
C LEU A 358 -22.99 11.37 -15.89
N ARG A 359 -21.76 10.86 -15.74
CA ARG A 359 -21.09 10.02 -16.76
C ARG A 359 -21.54 8.56 -16.74
N ALA A 360 -21.87 8.02 -15.56
CA ALA A 360 -22.23 6.62 -15.37
C ALA A 360 -23.73 6.35 -15.58
N PHE A 361 -24.58 7.31 -15.27
CA PHE A 361 -26.03 7.14 -15.28
C PHE A 361 -26.61 7.25 -16.69
N HIS A 362 -27.71 6.54 -16.91
CA HIS A 362 -28.55 6.68 -18.10
C HIS A 362 -29.39 7.97 -18.02
N GLU A 363 -30.00 8.35 -19.14
CA GLU A 363 -30.68 9.65 -19.30
C GLU A 363 -31.78 9.91 -18.25
N GLY A 364 -32.51 8.89 -17.82
CA GLY A 364 -33.52 9.00 -16.76
C GLY A 364 -32.95 9.51 -15.44
N GLU A 365 -31.88 8.89 -14.94
CA GLU A 365 -31.22 9.34 -13.71
C GLU A 365 -30.41 10.63 -13.89
N GLN A 366 -29.88 10.90 -15.09
CA GLN A 366 -29.30 12.22 -15.39
C GLN A 366 -30.36 13.34 -15.27
N MET A 367 -31.58 13.10 -15.74
CA MET A 367 -32.68 14.06 -15.63
C MET A 367 -33.09 14.29 -14.18
N VAL A 368 -33.03 13.27 -13.32
CA VAL A 368 -33.24 13.40 -11.86
C VAL A 368 -32.23 14.37 -11.26
N ILE A 369 -30.94 14.22 -11.57
CA ILE A 369 -29.88 15.12 -11.12
C ILE A 369 -30.18 16.55 -11.58
N VAL A 370 -30.44 16.74 -12.88
CA VAL A 370 -30.67 18.08 -13.45
C VAL A 370 -31.91 18.73 -12.84
N ASN A 371 -33.02 18.00 -12.68
CA ASN A 371 -34.23 18.50 -12.05
C ASN A 371 -33.98 18.98 -10.62
N GLU A 372 -33.28 18.17 -9.81
CA GLU A 372 -32.98 18.56 -8.43
C GLU A 372 -32.18 19.87 -8.36
N LEU A 373 -31.20 20.04 -9.28
CA LEU A 373 -30.42 21.26 -9.36
C LEU A 373 -31.27 22.47 -9.79
N ILE A 374 -32.04 22.39 -10.88
CA ILE A 374 -32.78 23.54 -11.43
C ILE A 374 -33.95 23.98 -10.54
N TYR A 375 -34.57 23.06 -9.79
CA TYR A 375 -35.66 23.39 -8.87
C TYR A 375 -35.17 23.84 -7.48
N TYR A 376 -33.86 23.87 -7.24
CA TYR A 376 -33.31 24.45 -6.03
C TYR A 376 -33.63 25.97 -5.98
N PRO A 377 -34.24 26.48 -4.88
CA PRO A 377 -34.69 27.88 -4.80
C PRO A 377 -33.60 28.92 -5.08
N HIS A 378 -32.34 28.59 -4.78
CA HIS A 378 -31.19 29.45 -5.05
C HIS A 378 -30.31 28.88 -6.18
N PHE A 379 -30.92 28.38 -7.26
CA PHE A 379 -30.21 27.81 -8.41
C PHE A 379 -29.09 28.71 -8.95
N LYS A 380 -29.32 30.03 -9.00
CA LYS A 380 -28.30 31.03 -9.36
C LYS A 380 -27.00 30.90 -8.57
N ASP A 381 -27.08 30.55 -7.29
CA ASP A 381 -25.91 30.37 -6.43
C ASP A 381 -25.09 29.15 -6.84
N LEU A 382 -25.73 28.10 -7.37
CA LEU A 382 -25.02 26.92 -7.86
C LEU A 382 -24.16 27.22 -9.10
N VAL A 383 -24.64 28.12 -9.97
CA VAL A 383 -23.92 28.52 -11.19
C VAL A 383 -22.62 29.28 -10.85
N THR A 384 -22.61 30.05 -9.77
CA THR A 384 -21.46 30.84 -9.34
C THR A 384 -20.63 30.20 -8.23
N HIS A 385 -21.10 29.07 -7.67
CA HIS A 385 -20.46 28.32 -6.57
C HIS A 385 -19.07 27.81 -6.97
N GLU A 386 -18.12 27.78 -6.03
CA GLU A 386 -16.75 27.31 -6.28
C GLU A 386 -16.65 25.84 -6.69
N PHE A 387 -17.58 24.98 -6.23
CA PHE A 387 -17.69 23.55 -6.57
C PHE A 387 -18.85 23.19 -7.53
N ALA A 388 -20.08 23.66 -7.28
CA ALA A 388 -21.25 23.21 -8.05
C ALA A 388 -21.20 23.61 -9.53
N ASN A 389 -20.42 24.63 -9.89
CA ASN A 389 -20.17 25.01 -11.29
C ASN A 389 -19.60 23.84 -12.11
N PHE A 390 -18.80 22.96 -11.50
CA PHE A 390 -18.22 21.81 -12.18
C PHE A 390 -19.31 20.79 -12.54
N THR A 391 -20.20 20.48 -11.58
CA THR A 391 -21.36 19.61 -11.81
C THR A 391 -22.24 20.13 -12.94
N LEU A 392 -22.57 21.42 -12.95
CA LEU A 392 -23.39 22.04 -14.01
C LEU A 392 -22.69 22.02 -15.37
N SER A 393 -21.38 22.31 -15.39
CA SER A 393 -20.57 22.22 -16.61
C SER A 393 -20.56 20.80 -17.18
N THR A 394 -20.35 19.80 -16.32
CA THR A 394 -20.37 18.39 -16.73
C THR A 394 -21.74 17.96 -17.23
N ALA A 395 -22.83 18.39 -16.58
CA ALA A 395 -24.17 18.09 -17.04
C ALA A 395 -24.42 18.69 -18.45
N LEU A 396 -24.00 19.93 -18.71
CA LEU A 396 -24.10 20.53 -20.04
C LEU A 396 -23.30 19.75 -21.10
N GLU A 397 -22.11 19.26 -20.77
CA GLU A 397 -21.25 18.50 -21.69
C GLU A 397 -21.78 17.09 -21.97
N ILE A 398 -22.21 16.38 -20.92
CA ILE A 398 -22.54 14.95 -20.98
C ILE A 398 -23.99 14.71 -21.39
N CYS A 399 -24.94 15.46 -20.83
CA CYS A 399 -26.35 15.24 -21.11
C CYS A 399 -26.66 15.59 -22.58
N LYS A 400 -27.56 14.81 -23.18
CA LYS A 400 -28.05 15.04 -24.55
C LYS A 400 -29.37 15.82 -24.53
N TYR A 401 -29.91 16.10 -25.71
CA TYR A 401 -31.28 16.60 -25.84
C TYR A 401 -32.27 15.56 -25.26
N PRO A 402 -33.31 15.96 -24.50
CA PRO A 402 -33.69 17.34 -24.17
C PRO A 402 -33.05 17.90 -22.89
N ILE A 403 -32.39 17.06 -22.09
CA ILE A 403 -31.87 17.41 -20.75
C ILE A 403 -30.91 18.60 -20.80
N ARG A 404 -29.98 18.62 -21.76
CA ARG A 404 -29.04 19.74 -21.96
C ARG A 404 -29.77 21.07 -22.17
N ASN A 405 -30.81 21.08 -23.00
CA ASN A 405 -31.56 22.28 -23.33
C ASN A 405 -32.35 22.80 -22.13
N ILE A 406 -32.93 21.91 -21.34
CA ILE A 406 -33.61 22.26 -20.09
C ILE A 406 -32.64 22.96 -19.14
N LEU A 407 -31.46 22.37 -18.93
CA LEU A 407 -30.43 22.95 -18.08
C LEU A 407 -29.92 24.29 -18.63
N ALA A 408 -29.61 24.37 -19.92
CA ALA A 408 -29.12 25.59 -20.56
C ALA A 408 -30.12 26.74 -20.42
N ASN A 409 -31.40 26.49 -20.71
CA ASN A 409 -32.46 27.49 -20.58
C ASN A 409 -32.64 27.94 -19.12
N ALA A 410 -32.59 27.01 -18.16
CA ALA A 410 -32.67 27.33 -16.74
C ALA A 410 -31.49 28.21 -16.27
N ILE A 411 -30.28 27.99 -16.79
CA ILE A 411 -29.10 28.82 -16.49
C ILE A 411 -29.27 30.22 -17.08
N LEU A 412 -29.68 30.31 -18.34
CA LEU A 412 -29.86 31.59 -19.04
C LEU A 412 -30.94 32.46 -18.39
N SER A 413 -31.99 31.85 -17.82
CA SER A 413 -33.06 32.59 -17.13
C SER A 413 -32.62 33.24 -15.82
N GLN A 414 -31.44 32.92 -15.26
CA GLN A 414 -30.97 33.48 -13.99
C GLN A 414 -30.37 34.90 -14.12
N ASN A 415 -30.21 35.42 -15.34
CA ASN A 415 -29.63 36.75 -15.61
C ASN A 415 -28.34 37.01 -14.80
N ILE A 416 -27.34 36.13 -14.98
CA ILE A 416 -26.08 36.22 -14.24
C ILE A 416 -25.20 37.29 -14.88
N ILE A 417 -25.19 38.47 -14.26
CA ILE A 417 -24.45 39.65 -14.72
C ILE A 417 -22.97 39.58 -14.29
N VAL A 418 -22.69 38.97 -13.14
CA VAL A 418 -21.32 38.84 -12.60
C VAL A 418 -20.70 37.53 -13.06
N ARG A 419 -19.86 37.61 -14.10
CA ARG A 419 -19.05 36.48 -14.55
C ARG A 419 -17.81 36.34 -13.67
N ASN A 420 -17.90 35.56 -12.60
CA ASN A 420 -16.74 35.16 -11.81
C ASN A 420 -15.98 34.01 -12.52
N GLN A 421 -14.75 33.71 -12.07
CA GLN A 421 -13.92 32.64 -12.64
C GLN A 421 -14.64 31.27 -12.74
N HIS A 422 -15.57 30.99 -11.82
CA HIS A 422 -16.31 29.73 -11.74
C HIS A 422 -17.38 29.62 -12.83
N SER A 423 -18.10 30.71 -13.11
CA SER A 423 -19.16 30.72 -14.12
C SER A 423 -18.66 30.77 -15.57
N MET A 424 -17.42 31.23 -15.80
CA MET A 424 -16.87 31.41 -17.16
C MET A 424 -16.85 30.12 -17.99
N LYS A 425 -16.56 28.97 -17.36
CA LYS A 425 -16.57 27.67 -18.05
C LYS A 425 -17.97 27.31 -18.56
N ILE A 426 -19.01 27.53 -17.74
CA ILE A 426 -20.40 27.26 -18.10
C ILE A 426 -20.79 28.08 -19.33
N PHE A 427 -20.50 29.39 -19.35
CA PHE A 427 -20.83 30.24 -20.49
C PHE A 427 -20.04 29.88 -21.75
N SER A 428 -18.78 29.46 -21.62
CA SER A 428 -18.01 28.94 -22.75
C SER A 428 -18.65 27.67 -23.34
N ILE A 429 -19.17 26.76 -22.50
CA ILE A 429 -19.89 25.57 -22.94
C ILE A 429 -21.21 25.95 -23.62
N LEU A 430 -21.96 26.89 -23.06
CA LEU A 430 -23.21 27.39 -23.67
C LEU A 430 -22.97 27.98 -25.07
N ALA A 431 -21.91 28.79 -25.23
CA ALA A 431 -21.50 29.34 -26.52
C ALA A 431 -21.10 28.23 -27.50
N LYS A 432 -20.30 27.25 -27.05
CA LYS A 432 -19.88 26.08 -27.84
C LYS A 432 -21.08 25.29 -28.39
N TYR A 433 -22.18 25.21 -27.65
CA TYR A 433 -23.40 24.52 -28.08
C TYR A 433 -24.43 25.45 -28.74
N GLY A 434 -24.08 26.72 -29.02
CA GLY A 434 -24.92 27.65 -29.77
C GLY A 434 -26.10 28.24 -28.99
N PHE A 435 -26.09 28.17 -27.66
CA PHE A 435 -27.14 28.78 -26.82
C PHE A 435 -26.98 30.29 -26.66
N ILE A 436 -25.75 30.80 -26.83
CA ILE A 436 -25.40 32.21 -26.79
C ILE A 436 -24.34 32.51 -27.85
N SER A 437 -24.33 33.74 -28.35
CA SER A 437 -23.40 34.26 -29.36
C SER A 437 -22.02 34.58 -28.80
#